data_AF-A0A5K1K0L3-F1
#
_entry.id   AF-A0A5K1K0L3-F1
#
_cell.length_a   1.000
_cell.length_b   1.000
_cell.length_c   1.000
_cell.angle_alpha   90.00
_cell.angle_beta   90.00
_cell.angle_gamma   90.00
#
_symmetry.space_group_name_H-M   'P 1'
#
loop_
_entity.id
_entity.type
_entity.pdbx_description
1 polymer ?
#
loop_
_entity_poly.entity_id
_entity_poly.type
_entity_poly.pdbx_seq_one_letter_code
_entity_poly.pdbx_strand_id
1 'polypeptide(L)'
;MDPPPQANMLNSMYQLWVLGALDNIGDLTPIGRKMSEFPMEPSMAKMLIQSRVLPPEGAHGGVRRRAGKFNVPESDHLTLLNVFNQWKAHGFRDDWCMRHFLHPKLLRKAREVRAQLEDIMKFQKMEIISAGTDFDVIRKAITAGYFHQAARVKGIGEFVNIRTGLPTHLHPTSALYGLGYTPTYVVYHELILTSKEYMTQVTAVDAYWLAELGSVFYSVKEKNFDERGNRRKADREFSKRAELETEMARQREESAKKAQEEALAVQTSSGSSQNIIVPGTPRHTGVGAGARVTATPRRRVGI
;
A
#
# COMPACT_ATOMS: atom_id res chain seq x y z
N MET A 1 5.97 24.66 19.01
CA MET A 1 5.50 23.33 18.56
C MET A 1 6.36 22.31 19.26
N ASP A 2 5.79 21.54 20.18
CA ASP A 2 6.54 20.57 20.97
C ASP A 2 6.68 19.26 20.19
N PRO A 3 7.91 18.79 19.91
CA PRO A 3 8.11 17.56 19.15
C PRO A 3 7.65 16.35 19.97
N PRO A 4 6.99 15.36 19.34
CA PRO A 4 6.60 14.14 20.04
C PRO A 4 7.83 13.33 20.46
N PRO A 5 7.69 12.39 21.42
CA PRO A 5 8.76 11.49 21.81
C PRO A 5 9.34 10.73 20.61
N GLN A 6 10.66 10.66 20.51
CA GLN A 6 11.35 9.96 19.42
C GLN A 6 10.93 8.49 19.30
N ALA A 7 10.68 7.82 20.42
CA ALA A 7 10.19 6.44 20.43
C ALA A 7 8.86 6.28 19.67
N ASN A 8 7.95 7.25 19.76
CA ASN A 8 6.69 7.20 19.04
C ASN A 8 6.89 7.37 17.54
N MET A 9 7.79 8.28 17.13
CA MET A 9 8.13 8.46 15.72
C MET A 9 8.77 7.19 15.14
N LEU A 10 9.71 6.58 15.86
CA LEU A 10 10.36 5.33 15.44
C LEU A 10 9.35 4.18 15.32
N ASN A 11 8.42 4.05 16.28
CA ASN A 11 7.36 3.05 16.22
C ASN A 11 6.44 3.26 15.01
N SER A 12 6.05 4.50 14.72
CA SER A 12 5.23 4.83 13.55
C SER A 12 5.97 4.55 12.22
N MET A 13 7.25 4.92 12.13
CA MET A 13 8.08 4.61 10.96
C MET A 13 8.20 3.10 10.75
N TYR A 14 8.42 2.35 11.84
CA TYR A 14 8.46 0.89 11.78
C TYR A 14 7.13 0.31 11.29
N GLN A 15 5.99 0.80 11.78
CA GLN A 15 4.67 0.35 11.30
C GLN A 15 4.45 0.64 9.81
N LEU A 16 4.88 1.82 9.33
CA LEU A 16 4.78 2.17 7.91
C LEU A 16 5.70 1.32 7.03
N TRP A 17 6.93 1.07 7.47
CA TRP A 17 7.86 0.15 6.81
C TRP A 17 7.28 -1.26 6.71
N VAL A 18 6.69 -1.75 7.80
CA VAL A 18 6.03 -3.05 7.89
C VAL A 18 4.86 -3.19 6.92
N LEU A 19 4.03 -2.15 6.79
CA LEU A 19 2.93 -2.13 5.82
C LEU A 19 3.44 -2.06 4.36
N GLY A 20 4.75 -1.87 4.18
CA GLY A 20 5.42 -1.66 2.90
C GLY A 20 5.27 -0.25 2.37
N ALA A 21 4.80 0.71 3.19
CA ALA A 21 4.65 2.11 2.77
C ALA A 21 6.00 2.82 2.67
N LEU A 22 6.97 2.43 3.51
CA LEU A 22 8.35 2.91 3.47
C LEU A 22 9.31 1.78 3.07
N ASP A 23 10.40 2.12 2.39
CA ASP A 23 11.50 1.19 2.12
C ASP A 23 12.52 1.15 3.28
N ASN A 24 13.61 0.39 3.10
CA ASN A 24 14.64 0.21 4.13
C ASN A 24 15.46 1.49 4.43
N ILE A 25 15.38 2.49 3.54
CA ILE A 25 16.11 3.76 3.65
C ILE A 25 15.19 4.84 4.27
N GLY A 26 13.87 4.63 4.21
CA GLY A 26 12.85 5.52 4.73
C GLY A 26 12.09 6.29 3.64
N ASP A 27 12.29 5.97 2.37
CA ASP A 27 11.60 6.59 1.24
C ASP A 27 10.23 5.95 0.98
N LEU A 28 9.34 6.76 0.40
CA LEU A 28 7.97 6.33 0.11
C LEU A 28 7.94 5.38 -1.09
N THR A 29 7.49 4.15 -0.86
CA THR A 29 7.33 3.14 -1.91
C THR A 29 6.17 3.50 -2.85
N PRO A 30 6.04 2.83 -4.02
CA PRO A 30 4.87 3.03 -4.89
C PRO A 30 3.54 2.69 -4.20
N ILE A 31 3.53 1.75 -3.26
CA ILE A 31 2.34 1.45 -2.47
C ILE A 31 2.11 2.51 -1.39
N GLY A 32 3.17 3.00 -0.73
CA GLY A 32 3.08 4.11 0.22
C GLY A 32 2.51 5.38 -0.41
N ARG A 33 2.91 5.69 -1.65
CA ARG A 33 2.36 6.82 -2.43
C ARG A 33 0.89 6.66 -2.75
N LYS A 34 0.43 5.44 -3.04
CA LYS A 34 -1.00 5.19 -3.22
C LYS A 34 -1.77 5.29 -1.90
N MET A 35 -1.17 4.82 -0.80
CA MET A 35 -1.77 4.89 0.53
C MET A 35 -1.97 6.34 0.99
N SER A 36 -1.02 7.24 0.72
CA SER A 36 -1.08 8.65 1.15
C SER A 36 -2.21 9.46 0.51
N GLU A 37 -2.75 8.99 -0.60
CA GLU A 37 -3.88 9.63 -1.30
C GLU A 37 -5.25 9.30 -0.67
N PHE A 38 -5.32 8.26 0.18
CA PHE A 38 -6.55 7.89 0.86
C PHE A 38 -6.66 8.61 2.22
N PRO A 39 -7.82 9.23 2.55
CA PRO A 39 -8.03 9.92 3.82
C PRO A 39 -8.39 8.91 4.94
N MET A 40 -7.55 7.90 5.16
CA MET A 40 -7.77 6.85 6.16
C MET A 40 -6.45 6.35 6.74
N GLU A 41 -6.54 5.58 7.83
CA GLU A 41 -5.38 4.93 8.45
C GLU A 41 -4.59 4.07 7.44
N PRO A 42 -3.25 4.04 7.52
CA PRO A 42 -2.40 3.25 6.63
C PRO A 42 -2.82 1.78 6.50
N SER A 43 -3.22 1.14 7.59
CA SER A 43 -3.69 -0.26 7.60
C SER A 43 -4.94 -0.47 6.74
N MET A 44 -5.89 0.47 6.79
CA MET A 44 -7.10 0.43 5.96
C MET A 44 -6.80 0.73 4.50
N ALA A 45 -5.92 1.70 4.23
CA ALA A 45 -5.49 2.02 2.86
C ALA A 45 -4.77 0.82 2.23
N LYS A 46 -3.90 0.14 2.98
CA LYS A 46 -3.23 -1.08 2.57
C LYS A 46 -4.23 -2.20 2.24
N MET A 47 -5.22 -2.43 3.11
CA MET A 47 -6.30 -3.39 2.88
C MET A 47 -7.04 -3.10 1.58
N LEU A 48 -7.41 -1.83 1.34
CA LEU A 48 -8.12 -1.40 0.13
C LEU A 48 -7.28 -1.63 -1.13
N ILE A 49 -5.99 -1.29 -1.09
CA ILE A 49 -5.07 -1.50 -2.23
C ILE A 49 -4.84 -2.99 -2.51
N GLN A 50 -4.67 -3.81 -1.46
CA GLN A 50 -4.44 -5.23 -1.61
C GLN A 50 -5.67 -5.98 -2.13
N SER A 51 -6.88 -5.49 -1.85
CA SER A 51 -8.13 -6.12 -2.32
C SER A 51 -8.21 -6.29 -3.84
N ARG A 52 -7.47 -5.48 -4.61
CA ARG A 52 -7.33 -5.62 -6.08
C ARG A 52 -6.42 -6.78 -6.50
N VAL A 53 -5.38 -7.04 -5.73
CA VAL A 53 -4.26 -7.91 -6.14
C VAL A 53 -4.55 -9.39 -5.88
N LEU A 54 -5.56 -9.69 -5.08
CA LEU A 54 -5.98 -11.06 -4.78
C LEU A 54 -7.03 -11.50 -5.82
N PRO A 55 -6.65 -12.25 -6.87
CA PRO A 55 -7.65 -12.89 -7.72
C PRO A 55 -8.44 -13.90 -6.88
N PRO A 56 -9.73 -14.13 -7.20
CA PRO A 56 -10.46 -15.24 -6.61
C PRO A 56 -9.73 -16.54 -6.99
N GLU A 57 -9.15 -17.21 -6.00
CA GLU A 57 -8.59 -18.54 -6.19
C GLU A 57 -9.75 -19.47 -6.59
N GLY A 58 -9.50 -20.35 -7.57
CA GLY A 58 -10.54 -21.15 -8.22
C GLY A 58 -11.51 -21.79 -7.21
N ALA A 59 -12.80 -21.60 -7.45
CA ALA A 59 -13.89 -22.05 -6.61
C ALA A 59 -13.70 -23.48 -6.07
N HIS A 60 -13.39 -23.61 -4.79
CA HIS A 60 -13.52 -24.86 -4.05
C HIS A 60 -14.73 -24.78 -3.13
N GLY A 61 -15.79 -25.51 -3.52
CA GLY A 61 -16.87 -25.96 -2.63
C GLY A 61 -17.60 -24.87 -1.84
N GLY A 62 -18.43 -24.06 -2.51
CA GLY A 62 -19.25 -23.06 -1.85
C GLY A 62 -20.25 -23.66 -0.85
N VAL A 63 -20.04 -23.39 0.44
CA VAL A 63 -21.09 -23.53 1.46
C VAL A 63 -22.02 -22.34 1.34
N ARG A 64 -23.20 -22.56 0.75
CA ARG A 64 -24.28 -21.56 0.69
C ARG A 64 -24.84 -21.34 2.10
N ARG A 65 -24.34 -20.34 2.82
CA ARG A 65 -24.89 -19.97 4.14
C ARG A 65 -26.20 -19.20 3.97
N ARG A 66 -27.21 -19.59 4.74
CA ARG A 66 -28.58 -19.02 4.70
C ARG A 66 -28.54 -17.53 5.01
N ALA A 67 -29.03 -16.73 4.07
CA ALA A 67 -29.48 -15.36 4.30
C ALA A 67 -30.64 -15.39 5.30
N GLY A 68 -30.41 -14.90 6.52
CA GLY A 68 -31.43 -14.88 7.56
C GLY A 68 -30.97 -14.29 8.89
N LYS A 69 -29.65 -14.18 9.11
CA LYS A 69 -29.05 -13.51 10.28
C LYS A 69 -27.96 -12.55 9.79
N PHE A 70 -27.85 -11.36 10.40
CA PHE A 70 -26.82 -10.37 10.04
C PHE A 70 -25.41 -10.91 10.33
N ASN A 71 -25.28 -11.66 11.41
CA ASN A 71 -24.03 -12.22 11.91
C ASN A 71 -23.47 -13.29 10.95
N VAL A 72 -22.24 -13.07 10.50
CA VAL A 72 -21.38 -14.07 9.89
C VAL A 72 -20.46 -14.65 10.97
N PRO A 73 -20.62 -15.93 11.34
CA PRO A 73 -19.94 -16.53 12.50
C PRO A 73 -18.40 -16.50 12.39
N GLU A 74 -17.86 -16.34 11.19
CA GLU A 74 -16.41 -16.32 10.94
C GLU A 74 -15.79 -14.93 11.05
N SER A 75 -16.58 -13.86 10.99
CA SER A 75 -16.04 -12.50 10.90
C SER A 75 -17.06 -11.40 11.23
N ASP A 76 -16.67 -10.52 12.13
CA ASP A 76 -17.37 -9.25 12.39
C ASP A 76 -17.33 -8.32 11.18
N HIS A 77 -16.21 -8.29 10.45
CA HIS A 77 -16.08 -7.48 9.24
C HIS A 77 -17.06 -7.93 8.14
N LEU A 78 -17.23 -9.25 7.96
CA LEU A 78 -18.22 -9.79 7.02
C LEU A 78 -19.66 -9.54 7.50
N THR A 79 -19.88 -9.48 8.82
CA THR A 79 -21.16 -9.05 9.39
C THR A 79 -21.50 -7.62 8.98
N LEU A 80 -20.53 -6.68 9.04
CA LEU A 80 -20.72 -5.31 8.57
C LEU A 80 -21.03 -5.25 7.06
N LEU A 81 -20.32 -6.05 6.24
CA LEU A 81 -20.59 -6.17 4.81
C LEU A 81 -22.01 -6.69 4.53
N ASN A 82 -22.45 -7.71 5.27
CA ASN A 82 -23.78 -8.29 5.14
C ASN A 82 -24.89 -7.28 5.50
N VAL A 83 -24.72 -6.54 6.60
CA VAL A 83 -25.65 -5.46 7.00
C VAL A 83 -25.75 -4.40 5.90
N PHE A 84 -24.63 -3.94 5.36
CA PHE A 84 -24.62 -2.93 4.29
C PHE A 84 -25.27 -3.46 3.00
N ASN A 85 -25.00 -4.71 2.62
CA ASN A 85 -25.57 -5.34 1.43
C ASN A 85 -27.09 -5.53 1.56
N GLN A 86 -27.59 -5.93 2.73
CA GLN A 86 -29.03 -6.03 2.97
C GLN A 86 -29.70 -4.66 2.91
N TRP A 87 -29.11 -3.63 3.53
CA TRP A 87 -29.63 -2.27 3.43
C TRP A 87 -29.68 -1.75 1.98
N LYS A 88 -28.65 -2.05 1.19
CA LYS A 88 -28.60 -1.75 -0.25
C LYS A 88 -29.68 -2.49 -1.03
N ALA A 89 -29.88 -3.78 -0.78
CA ALA A 89 -30.91 -4.59 -1.44
C ALA A 89 -32.34 -4.09 -1.15
N HIS A 90 -32.55 -3.50 0.03
CA HIS A 90 -33.82 -2.87 0.41
C HIS A 90 -33.93 -1.39 0.01
N GLY A 91 -33.10 -0.93 -0.93
CA GLY A 91 -33.20 0.41 -1.51
C GLY A 91 -32.79 1.54 -0.57
N PHE A 92 -31.90 1.28 0.38
CA PHE A 92 -31.38 2.28 1.33
C PHE A 92 -32.45 2.93 2.23
N ARG A 93 -33.52 2.19 2.56
CA ARG A 93 -34.65 2.71 3.33
C ARG A 93 -34.34 2.87 4.82
N ASP A 94 -34.73 4.02 5.37
CA ASP A 94 -34.62 4.30 6.81
C ASP A 94 -35.57 3.43 7.64
N ASP A 95 -36.78 3.20 7.17
CA ASP A 95 -37.76 2.33 7.86
C ASP A 95 -37.21 0.93 8.09
N TRP A 96 -36.47 0.40 7.11
CA TRP A 96 -35.86 -0.92 7.20
C TRP A 96 -34.80 -0.92 8.30
N CYS A 97 -33.93 0.09 8.35
CA CYS A 97 -32.94 0.23 9.41
C CYS A 97 -33.59 0.25 10.80
N MET A 98 -34.65 1.05 10.98
CA MET A 98 -35.35 1.16 12.27
C MET A 98 -35.97 -0.18 12.70
N ARG A 99 -36.56 -0.93 11.77
CA ARG A 99 -37.12 -2.28 12.04
C ARG A 99 -36.05 -3.30 12.44
N HIS A 100 -34.82 -3.10 11.97
CA HIS A 100 -33.67 -3.98 12.23
C HIS A 100 -32.71 -3.42 13.30
N PHE A 101 -33.11 -2.39 14.04
CA PHE A 101 -32.30 -1.75 15.10
C PHE A 101 -30.94 -1.24 14.61
N LEU A 102 -30.89 -0.79 13.35
CA LEU A 102 -29.71 -0.18 12.73
C LEU A 102 -29.85 1.34 12.74
N HIS A 103 -28.74 2.06 12.91
CA HIS A 103 -28.74 3.51 12.87
C HIS A 103 -28.70 4.03 11.42
N PRO A 104 -29.79 4.64 10.88
CA PRO A 104 -29.84 5.05 9.49
C PRO A 104 -28.80 6.12 9.14
N LYS A 105 -28.52 7.03 10.08
CA LYS A 105 -27.52 8.10 9.93
C LYS A 105 -26.12 7.54 9.67
N LEU A 106 -25.72 6.49 10.39
CA LEU A 106 -24.40 5.87 10.23
C LEU A 106 -24.29 5.13 8.89
N LEU A 107 -25.35 4.45 8.46
CA LEU A 107 -25.37 3.75 7.17
C LEU A 107 -25.33 4.71 5.98
N ARG A 108 -26.03 5.85 6.05
CA ARG A 108 -25.90 6.93 5.07
C ARG A 108 -24.47 7.45 5.01
N LYS A 109 -23.86 7.72 6.17
CA LYS A 109 -22.47 8.16 6.22
C LYS A 109 -21.52 7.13 5.62
N ALA A 110 -21.72 5.84 5.91
CA ALA A 110 -20.92 4.76 5.31
C ALA A 110 -21.06 4.72 3.79
N ARG A 111 -22.26 4.95 3.24
CA ARG A 111 -22.48 5.04 1.79
C ARG A 111 -21.77 6.25 1.17
N GLU A 112 -21.81 7.41 1.82
CA GLU A 112 -21.07 8.60 1.37
C GLU A 112 -19.57 8.35 1.33
N VAL A 113 -19.00 7.81 2.42
CA VAL A 113 -17.57 7.49 2.51
C VAL A 113 -17.20 6.45 1.45
N ARG A 114 -18.02 5.42 1.25
CA ARG A 114 -17.79 4.43 0.18
C ARG A 114 -17.75 5.08 -1.20
N ALA A 115 -18.63 6.04 -1.49
CA ALA A 115 -18.63 6.76 -2.77
C ALA A 115 -17.35 7.59 -2.95
N GLN A 116 -16.91 8.30 -1.91
CA GLN A 116 -15.66 9.06 -1.92
C GLN A 116 -14.44 8.17 -2.18
N LEU A 117 -14.38 7.02 -1.52
CA LEU A 117 -13.29 6.05 -1.74
C LEU A 117 -13.32 5.46 -3.14
N GLU A 118 -14.51 5.19 -3.67
CA GLU A 118 -14.70 4.71 -5.04
C GLU A 118 -14.19 5.73 -6.07
N ASP A 119 -14.42 7.02 -5.85
CA ASP A 119 -13.93 8.09 -6.73
C ASP A 119 -12.40 8.23 -6.68
N ILE A 120 -11.80 8.14 -5.49
CA ILE A 120 -10.32 8.14 -5.34
C ILE A 120 -9.71 6.91 -6.05
N MET A 121 -10.32 5.73 -5.91
CA MET A 121 -9.87 4.52 -6.61
C MET A 121 -9.91 4.69 -8.13
N LYS A 122 -10.97 5.28 -8.68
CA LYS A 122 -11.09 5.57 -10.12
C LYS A 122 -10.01 6.57 -10.57
N PHE A 123 -9.78 7.62 -9.78
CA PHE A 123 -8.74 8.62 -10.05
C PHE A 123 -7.33 7.98 -10.10
N GLN A 124 -7.05 7.05 -9.18
CA GLN A 124 -5.79 6.29 -9.15
C GLN A 124 -5.71 5.14 -10.17
N LYS A 125 -6.72 4.99 -11.05
CA LYS A 125 -6.81 3.89 -12.05
C LYS A 125 -6.75 2.50 -11.39
N MET A 126 -7.40 2.38 -10.24
CA MET A 126 -7.61 1.12 -9.55
C MET A 126 -8.88 0.47 -10.05
N GLU A 127 -8.74 -0.75 -10.59
CA GLU A 127 -9.88 -1.54 -11.02
C GLU A 127 -10.67 -2.01 -9.80
N ILE A 128 -12.00 -1.87 -9.87
CA ILE A 128 -12.92 -2.28 -8.82
C ILE A 128 -13.47 -3.65 -9.22
N ILE A 129 -12.95 -4.69 -8.57
CA ILE A 129 -13.38 -6.07 -8.73
C ILE A 129 -14.26 -6.51 -7.56
N SER A 130 -15.20 -7.41 -7.82
CA SER A 130 -16.03 -8.01 -6.77
C SER A 130 -15.53 -9.41 -6.47
N ALA A 131 -15.38 -9.74 -5.18
CA ALA A 131 -15.03 -11.09 -4.72
C ALA A 131 -16.19 -12.11 -4.91
N GLY A 132 -17.38 -11.67 -5.32
CA GLY A 132 -18.52 -12.55 -5.54
C GLY A 132 -18.95 -13.26 -4.25
N THR A 133 -18.89 -14.59 -4.25
CA THR A 133 -19.21 -15.45 -3.10
C THR A 133 -17.98 -15.92 -2.32
N ASP A 134 -16.78 -15.55 -2.76
CA ASP A 134 -15.54 -15.94 -2.10
C ASP A 134 -15.22 -14.94 -0.98
N PHE A 135 -15.61 -15.31 0.24
CA PHE A 135 -15.33 -14.51 1.42
C PHE A 135 -13.86 -14.60 1.85
N ASP A 136 -13.09 -15.57 1.36
CA ASP A 136 -11.71 -15.80 1.79
C ASP A 136 -10.79 -14.77 1.17
N VAL A 137 -11.07 -14.34 -0.07
CA VAL A 137 -10.42 -13.17 -0.68
C VAL A 137 -10.58 -11.92 0.19
N ILE A 138 -11.78 -11.70 0.75
CA ILE A 138 -12.06 -10.56 1.62
C ILE A 138 -11.29 -10.70 2.95
N ARG A 139 -11.30 -11.90 3.55
CA ARG A 139 -10.54 -12.17 4.79
C ARG A 139 -9.04 -12.03 4.60
N LYS A 140 -8.51 -12.47 3.45
CA LYS A 140 -7.10 -12.31 3.07
C LYS A 140 -6.75 -10.83 2.83
N ALA A 141 -7.64 -10.04 2.23
CA ALA A 141 -7.46 -8.59 2.10
C ALA A 141 -7.42 -7.89 3.48
N ILE A 142 -8.33 -8.24 4.41
CA ILE A 142 -8.31 -7.73 5.79
C ILE A 142 -6.98 -8.09 6.47
N THR A 143 -6.54 -9.34 6.31
CA THR A 143 -5.26 -9.82 6.85
C THR A 143 -4.09 -8.99 6.33
N ALA A 144 -4.10 -8.56 5.07
CA ALA A 144 -3.01 -7.76 4.51
C ALA A 144 -2.87 -6.36 5.12
N GLY A 145 -3.96 -5.77 5.61
CA GLY A 145 -3.92 -4.50 6.35
C GLY A 145 -3.59 -4.70 7.82
N TYR A 146 -4.11 -5.76 8.42
CA TYR A 146 -4.14 -5.95 9.87
C TYR A 146 -3.29 -7.12 10.39
N PHE A 147 -2.39 -7.69 9.58
CA PHE A 147 -1.54 -8.83 10.00
C PHE A 147 -0.75 -8.51 11.28
N HIS A 148 -0.37 -7.26 11.50
CA HIS A 148 0.35 -6.81 12.70
C HIS A 148 -0.52 -6.81 13.98
N GLN A 149 -1.84 -6.90 13.84
CA GLN A 149 -2.86 -7.04 14.87
C GLN A 149 -3.46 -8.47 14.84
N ALA A 150 -2.59 -9.48 14.75
CA ALA A 150 -2.99 -10.88 14.82
C ALA A 150 -2.86 -11.44 16.25
N ALA A 151 -3.82 -12.27 16.64
CA ALA A 151 -3.82 -13.03 17.89
C ALA A 151 -4.05 -14.51 17.62
N ARG A 152 -3.51 -15.37 18.49
CA ARG A 152 -3.71 -16.81 18.45
C ARG A 152 -4.41 -17.29 19.71
N VAL A 153 -5.19 -18.36 19.59
CA VAL A 153 -5.82 -19.00 20.74
C VAL A 153 -4.74 -19.59 21.67
N LYS A 154 -4.88 -19.36 22.97
CA LYS A 154 -4.07 -19.98 24.03
C LYS A 154 -4.90 -20.97 24.86
N GLY A 155 -6.17 -20.64 25.09
CA GLY A 155 -7.10 -21.44 25.88
C GLY A 155 -8.55 -21.12 25.50
N ILE A 156 -9.50 -21.63 26.28
CA ILE A 156 -10.93 -21.40 26.04
C ILE A 156 -11.25 -19.92 26.27
N GLY A 157 -11.55 -19.18 25.21
CA GLY A 157 -11.86 -17.75 25.27
C GLY A 157 -10.68 -16.84 25.59
N GLU A 158 -9.46 -17.38 25.58
CA GLU A 158 -8.22 -16.63 25.80
C GLU A 158 -7.37 -16.61 24.54
N PHE A 159 -7.03 -15.41 24.09
CA PHE A 159 -6.16 -15.15 22.97
C PHE A 159 -4.87 -14.48 23.46
N VAL A 160 -3.83 -14.57 22.66
CA VAL A 160 -2.58 -13.86 22.88
C VAL A 160 -2.14 -13.24 21.57
N ASN A 161 -1.81 -11.96 21.60
CA ASN A 161 -1.24 -11.28 20.44
C ASN A 161 0.07 -11.98 20.03
N ILE A 162 0.19 -12.33 18.75
CA ILE A 162 1.30 -13.16 18.27
C ILE A 162 2.64 -12.41 18.36
N ARG A 163 2.62 -11.08 18.23
CA ARG A 163 3.82 -10.24 18.20
C ARG A 163 4.22 -9.75 19.59
N THR A 164 3.29 -9.18 20.35
CA THR A 164 3.60 -8.59 21.66
C THR A 164 3.51 -9.59 22.81
N GLY A 165 2.88 -10.75 22.60
CA GLY A 165 2.62 -11.70 23.67
C GLY A 165 1.57 -11.22 24.68
N LEU A 166 0.90 -10.09 24.40
CA LEU A 166 -0.14 -9.53 25.27
C LEU A 166 -1.35 -10.47 25.32
N PRO A 167 -1.80 -10.90 26.51
CA PRO A 167 -3.07 -11.60 26.65
C PRO A 167 -4.23 -10.72 26.22
N THR A 168 -5.15 -11.27 25.44
CA THR A 168 -6.32 -10.56 24.93
C THR A 168 -7.56 -11.45 24.95
N HIS A 169 -8.73 -10.83 25.00
CA HIS A 169 -10.01 -11.52 25.01
C HIS A 169 -10.89 -11.04 23.86
N LEU A 170 -11.80 -11.89 23.39
CA LEU A 170 -12.85 -11.46 22.47
C LEU A 170 -13.82 -10.54 23.21
N HIS A 171 -14.15 -9.41 22.61
CA HIS A 171 -15.20 -8.56 23.15
C HIS A 171 -16.56 -9.29 23.11
N PRO A 172 -17.41 -9.19 24.15
CA PRO A 172 -18.68 -9.92 24.21
C PRO A 172 -19.67 -9.63 23.07
N THR A 173 -19.51 -8.49 22.39
CA THR A 173 -20.36 -8.11 21.25
C THR A 173 -19.89 -8.72 19.92
N SER A 174 -18.73 -9.37 19.88
CA SER A 174 -18.22 -10.00 18.67
C SER A 174 -19.11 -11.17 18.27
N ALA A 175 -19.34 -11.32 16.96
CA ALA A 175 -19.97 -12.47 16.35
C ALA A 175 -19.33 -13.80 16.75
N LEU A 176 -18.01 -13.76 16.97
CA LEU A 176 -17.20 -14.94 17.30
C LEU A 176 -17.37 -15.39 18.75
N TYR A 177 -17.94 -14.52 19.61
CA TYR A 177 -18.16 -14.83 21.01
C TYR A 177 -19.28 -15.85 21.17
N GLY A 178 -18.99 -17.00 21.79
CA GLY A 178 -20.00 -18.01 22.13
C GLY A 178 -20.36 -19.02 21.02
N LEU A 179 -19.59 -19.10 19.93
CA LEU A 179 -19.91 -19.99 18.79
C LEU A 179 -19.64 -21.49 18.99
N GLY A 180 -19.18 -21.93 20.16
CA GLY A 180 -18.83 -23.35 20.40
C GLY A 180 -17.60 -23.84 19.63
N TYR A 181 -17.16 -23.13 18.59
CA TYR A 181 -15.86 -23.25 17.95
C TYR A 181 -15.08 -21.95 18.13
N THR A 182 -13.80 -22.07 18.49
CA THR A 182 -12.88 -20.93 18.61
C THR A 182 -11.83 -21.02 17.51
N PRO A 183 -11.75 -20.06 16.57
CA PRO A 183 -10.74 -20.09 15.51
C PRO A 183 -9.33 -20.01 16.10
N THR A 184 -8.38 -20.73 15.49
CA THR A 184 -6.99 -20.81 15.98
C THR A 184 -6.26 -19.47 15.88
N TYR A 185 -6.49 -18.75 14.78
CA TYR A 185 -5.88 -17.45 14.50
C TYR A 185 -6.97 -16.43 14.14
N VAL A 186 -6.80 -15.23 14.67
CA VAL A 186 -7.71 -14.13 14.45
C VAL A 186 -6.94 -12.84 14.21
N VAL A 187 -7.56 -11.94 13.47
CA VAL A 187 -7.11 -10.56 13.30
C VAL A 187 -8.20 -9.65 13.84
N TYR A 188 -7.80 -8.60 14.55
CA TYR A 188 -8.71 -7.61 15.15
C TYR A 188 -8.45 -6.21 14.59
N HIS A 189 -9.43 -5.32 14.68
CA HIS A 189 -9.33 -3.93 14.20
C HIS A 189 -8.85 -2.98 15.29
N GLU A 190 -9.37 -3.18 16.51
CA GLU A 190 -9.16 -2.31 17.65
C GLU A 190 -8.94 -3.15 18.91
N LEU A 191 -8.14 -2.60 19.82
CA LEU A 191 -7.88 -3.18 21.14
C LEU A 191 -8.29 -2.17 22.20
N ILE A 192 -9.28 -2.54 23.01
CA ILE A 192 -9.79 -1.72 24.11
C ILE A 192 -9.12 -2.17 25.39
N LEU A 193 -8.34 -1.27 26.01
CA LEU A 193 -7.66 -1.49 27.28
C LEU A 193 -8.59 -1.08 28.44
N THR A 194 -9.07 -2.04 29.21
CA THR A 194 -9.86 -1.81 30.45
C THR A 194 -9.24 -2.61 31.59
N SER A 195 -10.04 -3.18 32.49
CA SER A 195 -9.59 -4.21 33.44
C SER A 195 -9.10 -5.49 32.73
N LYS A 196 -9.59 -5.73 31.51
CA LYS A 196 -9.10 -6.74 30.57
C LYS A 196 -8.94 -6.11 29.19
N GLU A 197 -8.05 -6.66 28.40
CA GLU A 197 -7.78 -6.23 27.04
C GLU A 197 -8.75 -6.93 26.08
N TYR A 198 -9.66 -6.17 25.48
CA TYR A 198 -10.69 -6.71 24.59
C TYR A 198 -10.41 -6.35 23.13
N MET A 199 -10.40 -7.37 22.27
CA MET A 199 -10.33 -7.22 20.82
C MET A 199 -11.74 -6.96 20.27
N THR A 200 -11.88 -5.91 19.47
CA THR A 200 -13.12 -5.58 18.77
C THR A 200 -12.96 -5.77 17.27
N GLN A 201 -14.08 -6.09 16.60
CA GLN A 201 -14.17 -6.39 15.17
C GLN A 201 -13.16 -7.46 14.75
N VAL A 202 -13.47 -8.70 15.08
CA VAL A 202 -12.56 -9.83 14.91
C VAL A 202 -12.92 -10.66 13.68
N THR A 203 -11.90 -11.11 12.95
CA THR A 203 -12.03 -12.00 11.79
C THR A 203 -11.15 -13.23 11.98
N ALA A 204 -11.71 -14.42 11.77
CA ALA A 204 -10.94 -15.66 11.72
C ALA A 204 -10.10 -15.74 10.43
N VAL A 205 -8.82 -16.06 10.58
CA VAL A 205 -7.84 -16.09 9.47
C VAL A 205 -7.03 -17.38 9.47
N ASP A 206 -6.46 -17.72 8.32
CA ASP A 206 -5.50 -18.82 8.19
C ASP A 206 -4.08 -18.36 8.57
N ALA A 207 -3.30 -19.27 9.19
CA ALA A 207 -1.89 -19.08 9.47
C ALA A 207 -1.06 -18.90 8.19
N TYR A 208 -1.41 -19.58 7.09
CA TYR A 208 -0.68 -19.43 5.83
C TYR A 208 -0.82 -18.02 5.26
N TRP A 209 -2.00 -17.41 5.38
CA TRP A 209 -2.21 -16.02 4.93
C TRP A 209 -1.38 -15.03 5.76
N LEU A 210 -1.27 -15.26 7.07
CA LEU A 210 -0.39 -14.45 7.93
C LEU A 210 1.07 -14.58 7.51
N ALA A 211 1.54 -15.80 7.22
CA ALA A 211 2.92 -16.02 6.76
C ALA A 211 3.20 -15.46 5.37
N GLU A 212 2.23 -15.51 4.45
CA GLU A 212 2.36 -14.97 3.10
C GLU A 212 2.38 -13.43 3.11
N LEU A 213 1.43 -12.81 3.82
CA LEU A 213 1.23 -11.36 3.80
C LEU A 213 2.12 -10.62 4.79
N GLY A 214 2.49 -11.29 5.88
CA GLY A 214 3.35 -10.79 6.95
C GLY A 214 4.62 -11.60 7.09
N SER A 215 5.27 -11.97 5.99
CA SER A 215 6.47 -12.83 5.98
C SER A 215 7.63 -12.31 6.84
N VAL A 216 7.66 -11.00 7.12
CA VAL A 216 8.61 -10.36 8.04
C VAL A 216 8.37 -10.78 9.50
N PHE A 217 7.12 -11.05 9.87
CA PHE A 217 6.70 -11.38 11.23
C PHE A 217 6.45 -12.86 11.46
N TYR A 218 6.01 -13.56 10.42
CA TYR A 218 5.42 -14.87 10.54
C TYR A 218 6.13 -15.89 9.66
N SER A 219 6.42 -17.04 10.25
CA SER A 219 6.94 -18.22 9.56
C SER A 219 6.14 -19.43 10.04
N VAL A 220 5.61 -20.22 9.11
CA VAL A 220 4.85 -21.43 9.44
C VAL A 220 5.83 -22.53 9.84
N LYS A 221 5.66 -23.07 11.05
CA LYS A 221 6.37 -24.27 11.50
C LYS A 221 5.46 -25.48 11.31
N GLU A 222 5.72 -26.27 10.28
CA GLU A 222 5.07 -27.57 10.12
C GLU A 222 5.74 -28.61 11.01
N LYS A 223 4.96 -29.36 11.79
CA LYS A 223 5.49 -30.28 12.81
C LYS A 223 6.24 -31.50 12.26
N ASN A 224 6.27 -31.72 10.93
CA ASN A 224 6.83 -32.92 10.30
C ASN A 224 7.79 -32.66 9.12
N PHE A 225 8.42 -31.47 9.00
CA PHE A 225 9.28 -31.16 7.85
C PHE A 225 10.55 -30.36 8.25
N ASP A 226 11.70 -30.69 7.62
CA ASP A 226 13.06 -30.23 7.97
C ASP A 226 13.20 -28.70 8.19
N GLU A 227 13.40 -28.29 9.45
CA GLU A 227 13.40 -26.90 9.93
C GLU A 227 14.47 -25.97 9.33
N ARG A 228 15.60 -26.49 8.85
CA ARG A 228 16.72 -25.65 8.38
C ARG A 228 16.52 -25.09 6.97
N GLY A 229 15.69 -25.73 6.15
CA GLY A 229 15.52 -25.38 4.75
C GLY A 229 14.64 -24.15 4.53
N ASN A 230 13.42 -24.16 5.08
CA ASN A 230 12.42 -23.13 4.80
C ASN A 230 12.71 -21.78 5.47
N ARG A 231 13.22 -21.77 6.71
CA ARG A 231 13.63 -20.52 7.37
C ARG A 231 14.77 -19.85 6.62
N ARG A 232 15.80 -20.62 6.24
CA ARG A 232 16.88 -20.11 5.38
C ARG A 232 16.36 -19.63 4.03
N LYS A 233 15.34 -20.28 3.45
CA LYS A 233 14.81 -19.88 2.15
C LYS A 233 14.00 -18.58 2.23
N ALA A 234 13.09 -18.45 3.19
CA ALA A 234 12.32 -17.22 3.41
C ALA A 234 13.22 -16.04 3.83
N ASP A 235 14.15 -16.26 4.78
CA ASP A 235 15.12 -15.24 5.20
C ASP A 235 16.04 -14.85 4.03
N ARG A 236 16.46 -15.81 3.20
CA ARG A 236 17.30 -15.54 2.02
C ARG A 236 16.53 -14.85 0.90
N GLU A 237 15.27 -15.20 0.66
CA GLU A 237 14.43 -14.49 -0.33
C GLU A 237 14.13 -13.06 0.12
N PHE A 238 13.87 -12.84 1.41
CA PHE A 238 13.69 -11.51 1.98
C PHE A 238 14.99 -10.70 1.95
N SER A 239 16.11 -11.25 2.44
CA SER A 239 17.43 -10.58 2.39
C SER A 239 17.83 -10.27 0.96
N LYS A 240 17.67 -11.22 0.02
CA LYS A 240 17.97 -11.01 -1.40
C LYS A 240 17.07 -9.94 -2.02
N ARG A 241 15.78 -9.90 -1.68
CA ARG A 241 14.87 -8.87 -2.17
C ARG A 241 15.21 -7.49 -1.61
N ALA A 242 15.53 -7.41 -0.31
CA ALA A 242 15.96 -6.20 0.36
C ALA A 242 17.31 -5.69 -0.18
N GLU A 243 18.28 -6.59 -0.39
CA GLU A 243 19.58 -6.28 -0.99
C GLU A 243 19.44 -5.78 -2.43
N LEU A 244 18.63 -6.48 -3.26
CA LEU A 244 18.34 -6.04 -4.63
C LEU A 244 17.65 -4.68 -4.66
N GLU A 245 16.71 -4.43 -3.74
CA GLU A 245 16.01 -3.15 -3.63
C GLU A 245 16.98 -2.02 -3.22
N THR A 246 17.88 -2.31 -2.29
CA THR A 246 18.89 -1.35 -1.80
C THR A 246 19.92 -1.03 -2.90
N GLU A 247 20.37 -2.03 -3.65
CA GLU A 247 21.30 -1.83 -4.77
C GLU A 247 20.64 -1.08 -5.93
N MET A 248 19.37 -1.38 -6.23
CA MET A 248 18.60 -0.62 -7.22
C MET A 248 18.39 0.84 -6.77
N ALA A 249 18.18 1.09 -5.48
CA ALA A 249 18.07 2.45 -4.94
C ALA A 249 19.40 3.21 -5.07
N ARG A 250 20.53 2.57 -4.71
CA ARG A 250 21.88 3.14 -4.85
C ARG A 250 22.22 3.49 -6.29
N GLN A 251 21.88 2.61 -7.24
CA GLN A 251 22.07 2.86 -8.68
C GLN A 251 21.19 4.01 -9.18
N ARG A 252 19.95 4.15 -8.67
CA ARG A 252 19.08 5.29 -8.99
C ARG A 252 19.68 6.59 -8.48
N GLU A 253 20.17 6.64 -7.25
CA GLU A 253 20.83 7.83 -6.70
C GLU A 253 22.09 8.22 -7.47
N GLU A 254 22.96 7.26 -7.80
CA GLU A 254 24.15 7.51 -8.60
C GLU A 254 23.80 8.02 -10.01
N SER A 255 22.78 7.44 -10.64
CA SER A 255 22.28 7.91 -11.94
C SER A 255 21.67 9.31 -11.89
N ALA A 256 20.94 9.64 -10.81
CA ALA A 256 20.35 10.96 -10.60
C ALA A 256 21.42 12.02 -10.35
N LYS A 257 22.46 11.70 -9.58
CA LYS A 257 23.63 12.59 -9.40
C LYS A 257 24.36 12.85 -10.71
N LYS A 258 24.65 11.81 -11.50
CA LYS A 258 25.28 11.97 -12.82
C LYS A 258 24.41 12.82 -13.76
N ALA A 259 23.10 12.58 -13.80
CA ALA A 259 22.18 13.38 -14.62
C ALA A 259 22.14 14.86 -14.17
N GLN A 260 22.22 15.14 -12.86
CA GLN A 260 22.33 16.51 -12.36
C GLN A 260 23.67 17.17 -12.74
N GLU A 261 24.79 16.46 -12.62
CA GLU A 261 26.10 16.96 -13.02
C GLU A 261 26.17 17.23 -14.53
N GLU A 262 25.63 16.35 -15.35
CA GLU A 262 25.53 16.53 -16.80
C GLU A 262 24.64 17.73 -17.16
N ALA A 263 23.49 17.88 -16.50
CA ALA A 263 22.62 19.04 -16.70
C ALA A 263 23.32 20.37 -16.33
N LEU A 264 24.09 20.39 -15.23
CA LEU A 264 24.86 21.56 -14.81
C LEU A 264 26.01 21.87 -15.78
N ALA A 265 26.66 20.84 -16.35
CA ALA A 265 27.70 20.98 -17.35
C ALA A 265 27.18 21.53 -18.69
N VAL A 266 26.00 21.07 -19.14
CA VAL A 266 25.33 21.63 -20.32
C VAL A 266 24.97 23.10 -20.08
N GLN A 267 24.46 23.43 -18.90
CA GLN A 267 24.07 24.80 -18.56
C GLN A 267 25.29 25.76 -18.54
N THR A 268 26.42 25.34 -17.97
CA THR A 268 27.67 26.13 -17.97
C THR A 268 28.30 26.27 -19.35
N SER A 269 28.18 25.26 -20.22
CA SER A 269 28.66 25.34 -21.62
C SER A 269 27.84 26.27 -22.52
N SER A 270 26.54 26.45 -22.22
CA SER A 270 25.63 27.32 -22.99
C SER A 270 25.75 28.82 -22.68
N GLY A 271 26.51 29.21 -21.64
CA GLY A 271 26.66 30.58 -21.18
C GLY A 271 27.72 31.44 -21.89
N SER A 272 28.39 30.90 -22.92
CA SER A 272 29.52 31.58 -23.58
C SER A 272 29.31 31.68 -25.09
N SER A 273 28.53 32.67 -25.54
CA SER A 273 28.68 33.37 -26.85
C SER A 273 27.47 34.26 -27.15
N GLN A 274 27.34 35.41 -26.48
CA GLN A 274 26.54 36.50 -27.02
C GLN A 274 27.46 37.45 -27.81
N ASN A 275 27.43 37.33 -29.14
CA ASN A 275 28.03 38.32 -30.04
C ASN A 275 27.26 39.65 -29.91
N ILE A 276 27.88 40.63 -29.26
CA ILE A 276 27.37 42.01 -29.18
C ILE A 276 27.54 42.67 -30.55
N ILE A 277 26.44 42.83 -31.29
CA ILE A 277 26.40 43.60 -32.54
C ILE A 277 26.21 45.07 -32.19
N VAL A 278 27.24 45.89 -32.42
CA VAL A 278 27.18 47.35 -32.25
C VAL A 278 26.65 47.98 -33.55
N PRO A 279 25.53 48.73 -33.55
CA PRO A 279 25.03 49.39 -34.75
C PRO A 279 25.80 50.70 -35.00
N GLY A 280 26.51 50.78 -36.13
CA GLY A 280 27.01 52.07 -36.63
C GLY A 280 28.29 51.99 -37.44
N THR A 281 28.19 51.68 -38.73
CA THR A 281 29.09 52.21 -39.77
C THR A 281 28.45 52.00 -41.16
N PRO A 282 28.32 53.02 -42.02
CA PRO A 282 27.60 52.88 -43.30
C PRO A 282 28.46 52.16 -44.36
N ARG A 283 27.90 51.12 -44.99
CA ARG A 283 28.48 50.50 -46.20
C ARG A 283 28.10 51.33 -47.43
N HIS A 284 29.10 51.98 -48.02
CA HIS A 284 29.01 52.63 -49.33
C HIS A 284 28.95 51.55 -50.42
N THR A 285 27.84 51.46 -51.16
CA THR A 285 27.74 50.65 -52.39
C THR A 285 27.53 51.59 -53.57
N GLY A 286 28.63 52.00 -54.19
CA GLY A 286 28.65 52.73 -55.45
C GLY A 286 29.07 51.80 -56.57
N VAL A 287 28.18 51.60 -57.54
CA VAL A 287 28.41 50.88 -58.79
C VAL A 287 29.15 51.80 -59.76
N GLY A 288 30.26 51.35 -60.37
CA GLY A 288 30.86 52.07 -61.49
C GLY A 288 32.22 51.56 -61.97
N ALA A 289 32.24 51.10 -63.22
CA ALA A 289 33.35 51.17 -64.18
C ALA A 289 34.65 50.36 -63.92
N GLY A 290 34.72 49.22 -64.62
CA GLY A 290 35.76 48.92 -65.62
C GLY A 290 37.24 49.03 -65.26
N ALA A 291 37.90 47.87 -65.12
CA ALA A 291 39.23 47.62 -65.69
C ALA A 291 39.53 46.11 -65.72
N ARG A 292 39.72 45.56 -66.93
CA ARG A 292 40.40 44.28 -67.16
C ARG A 292 41.88 44.46 -66.82
N VAL A 293 42.48 43.57 -66.02
CA VAL A 293 43.82 43.03 -66.32
C VAL A 293 43.93 41.60 -65.77
N THR A 294 44.39 40.73 -66.67
CA THR A 294 44.84 39.34 -66.57
C THR A 294 45.93 39.08 -65.52
N ALA A 295 45.89 37.92 -64.84
CA ALA A 295 47.01 36.96 -64.75
C ALA A 295 46.82 35.91 -63.64
N THR A 296 46.92 34.64 -64.03
CA THR A 296 47.04 33.43 -63.20
C THR A 296 48.52 33.17 -62.81
N PRO A 297 48.85 32.18 -61.93
CA PRO A 297 49.69 32.41 -60.75
C PRO A 297 51.09 31.76 -60.75
N ARG A 298 51.90 32.14 -59.73
CA ARG A 298 53.05 31.45 -59.07
C ARG A 298 54.07 30.68 -59.95
N ARG A 299 55.37 31.06 -59.85
CA ARG A 299 56.46 30.20 -59.31
C ARG A 299 57.78 30.96 -59.05
N ARG A 300 58.58 30.40 -58.13
CA ARG A 300 59.88 30.81 -57.54
C ARG A 300 61.11 30.65 -58.48
N VAL A 301 62.26 31.08 -57.91
CA VAL A 301 63.69 30.73 -58.17
C VAL A 301 64.38 31.76 -59.07
N GLY A 302 65.58 32.30 -58.84
CA GLY A 302 66.62 32.20 -57.82
C GLY A 302 67.84 33.02 -58.30
N ILE A 303 68.82 33.21 -57.40
CA ILE A 303 70.11 33.94 -57.51
C ILE A 303 69.98 35.46 -57.48
#